data_AF-A0AA37QBP1-F1
#
_entry.id   AF-A0AA37QBP1-F1
#
_cell.length_a   1.000
_cell.length_b   1.000
_cell.length_c   1.000
_cell.angle_alpha   90.00
_cell.angle_beta   90.00
_cell.angle_gamma   90.00
#
_symmetry.space_group_name_H-M   'P 1'
#
loop_
_entity.id
_entity.type
_entity.pdbx_description
1 polymer ?
#
loop_
_entity_poly.entity_id
_entity_poly.type
_entity_poly.pdbx_seq_one_letter_code
_entity_poly.pdbx_strand_id
1 'polypeptide(L)'
;MRPVQPRPFLDARRRVARWVSIVLHPFVTTLVLAGAVASGDGASAALRTTAVVGVLFVLPLGVLTARQVRRGAWSTVDASHPRERPLLFAVGAAGLLALAAYFARTQPGSALTTGTIGVLAMVAVCAAVTPWVKVSLHVAAAALAATVLLGRGHVLGVPLAATLPLLGWSRVALGRHRWREVALGLVIGACTGALVTRFG
;
A
#
# COMPACT_ATOMS: atom_id res chain seq x y z
N MET A 1 31.29 28.20 5.97
CA MET A 1 31.16 26.77 5.64
C MET A 1 30.61 26.65 4.23
N ARG A 2 31.33 26.03 3.28
CA ARG A 2 30.80 25.80 1.92
C ARG A 2 29.74 24.69 1.99
N PRO A 3 28.55 24.86 1.37
CA PRO A 3 27.59 23.77 1.27
C PRO A 3 28.22 22.62 0.47
N VAL A 4 28.32 21.44 1.07
CA VAL A 4 28.77 20.23 0.39
C VAL A 4 27.74 19.92 -0.69
N GLN A 5 28.11 20.13 -1.95
CA GLN A 5 27.27 19.78 -3.09
C GLN A 5 27.01 18.26 -3.07
N PRO A 6 25.75 17.81 -3.19
CA PRO A 6 25.44 16.39 -3.26
C PRO A 6 26.12 15.74 -4.47
N ARG A 7 26.63 14.52 -4.30
CA ARG A 7 27.36 13.82 -5.37
C ARG A 7 26.37 13.41 -6.48
N PRO A 8 26.64 13.65 -7.77
CA PRO A 8 25.68 13.44 -8.86
C PRO A 8 25.06 12.02 -8.93
N PHE A 9 25.85 10.99 -8.60
CA PHE A 9 25.39 9.59 -8.58
C PHE A 9 24.39 9.31 -7.43
N LEU A 10 24.54 9.98 -6.29
CA LEU A 10 23.60 9.86 -5.17
C LEU A 10 22.25 10.46 -5.55
N ASP A 11 22.25 11.51 -6.36
CA ASP A 11 21.04 12.14 -6.86
C ASP A 11 20.33 11.26 -7.89
N ALA A 12 21.06 10.65 -8.83
CA ALA A 12 20.49 9.69 -9.78
C ALA A 12 19.86 8.48 -9.07
N ARG A 13 20.59 7.86 -8.13
CA ARG A 13 20.09 6.75 -7.32
C ARG A 13 18.83 7.13 -6.54
N ARG A 14 18.81 8.28 -5.89
CA ARG A 14 17.64 8.78 -5.14
C ARG A 14 16.46 9.10 -6.06
N ARG A 15 16.70 9.60 -7.27
CA ARG A 15 15.65 9.82 -8.28
C ARG A 15 15.00 8.50 -8.70
N VAL A 16 15.79 7.48 -9.04
CA VAL A 16 15.26 6.15 -9.40
C VAL A 16 14.48 5.55 -8.24
N ALA A 17 15.04 5.56 -7.03
CA ALA A 17 14.35 5.06 -5.84
C ALA A 17 13.02 5.79 -5.61
N ARG A 18 12.97 7.11 -5.80
CA ARG A 18 11.73 7.89 -5.69
C ARG A 18 10.69 7.47 -6.71
N TRP A 19 11.07 7.32 -7.98
CA TRP A 19 10.17 6.85 -9.03
C TRP A 19 9.60 5.47 -8.72
N VAL A 20 10.44 4.51 -8.33
CA VAL A 20 9.99 3.19 -7.87
C VAL A 20 8.97 3.31 -6.74
N SER A 21 9.24 4.17 -5.74
CA SER A 21 8.32 4.34 -4.60
C SER A 21 6.99 4.99 -4.99
N ILE A 22 6.95 5.81 -6.03
CA ILE A 22 5.73 6.46 -6.53
C ILE A 22 4.90 5.45 -7.34
N VAL A 23 5.54 4.73 -8.26
CA VAL A 23 4.86 3.75 -9.13
C VAL A 23 4.30 2.59 -8.31
N LEU A 24 5.04 2.13 -7.31
CA LEU A 24 4.63 1.04 -6.41
C LEU A 24 4.10 1.56 -5.07
N HIS A 25 3.56 2.77 -5.06
CA HIS A 25 2.95 3.34 -3.86
C HIS A 25 1.70 2.52 -3.48
N PRO A 26 1.38 2.36 -2.17
CA PRO A 26 0.18 1.67 -1.71
C PRO A 26 -1.10 2.04 -2.45
N PHE A 27 -1.27 3.33 -2.77
CA PHE A 27 -2.43 3.80 -3.54
C PHE A 27 -2.51 3.15 -4.92
N VAL A 28 -1.39 3.06 -5.64
CA VAL A 28 -1.35 2.44 -6.96
C VAL A 28 -1.56 0.93 -6.83
N THR A 29 -0.83 0.26 -5.92
CA THR A 29 -0.94 -1.19 -5.76
C THR A 29 -2.34 -1.63 -5.31
N THR A 30 -3.00 -0.85 -4.46
CA THR A 30 -4.38 -1.12 -4.03
C THR A 30 -5.38 -0.93 -5.17
N LEU A 31 -5.23 0.11 -6.00
CA LEU A 31 -6.09 0.32 -7.18
C LEU A 31 -5.88 -0.79 -8.22
N VAL A 32 -4.63 -1.18 -8.48
CA VAL A 32 -4.29 -2.28 -9.38
C VAL A 32 -4.91 -3.59 -8.89
N LEU A 33 -4.76 -3.90 -7.59
CA LEU A 33 -5.37 -5.10 -7.00
C LEU A 33 -6.90 -5.10 -7.16
N ALA A 34 -7.55 -4.00 -6.78
CA ALA A 34 -9.02 -3.88 -6.83
C ALA A 34 -9.55 -4.04 -8.26
N GLY A 35 -8.92 -3.36 -9.23
CA GLY A 35 -9.28 -3.45 -10.64
C GLY A 35 -9.04 -4.84 -11.22
N ALA A 36 -7.89 -5.46 -10.91
CA ALA A 36 -7.53 -6.79 -11.39
C ALA A 36 -8.41 -7.91 -10.81
N VAL A 37 -8.82 -7.80 -9.55
CA VAL A 37 -9.78 -8.74 -8.96
C VAL A 37 -11.14 -8.61 -9.63
N ALA A 38 -11.60 -7.38 -9.89
CA ALA A 38 -12.90 -7.12 -10.52
C ALA A 38 -12.91 -7.29 -12.04
N SER A 39 -11.75 -7.39 -12.72
CA SER A 39 -11.70 -7.59 -14.18
C SER A 39 -12.18 -8.97 -14.62
N GLY A 40 -12.24 -9.94 -13.71
CA GLY A 40 -12.90 -11.23 -13.98
C GLY A 40 -14.37 -11.07 -14.35
N ASP A 41 -15.03 -10.01 -13.85
CA ASP A 41 -16.43 -9.68 -14.13
C ASP A 41 -16.58 -8.68 -15.30
N GLY A 42 -15.49 -8.40 -16.02
CA GLY A 42 -15.44 -7.50 -17.18
C GLY A 42 -14.94 -6.07 -16.88
N ALA A 43 -14.67 -5.33 -17.95
CA ALA A 43 -14.03 -4.00 -17.88
C ALA A 43 -14.84 -2.97 -17.08
N SER A 44 -16.17 -2.98 -17.19
CA SER A 44 -17.05 -2.07 -16.45
C SER A 44 -17.01 -2.34 -14.95
N ALA A 45 -16.89 -3.61 -14.52
CA ALA A 45 -16.73 -3.97 -13.13
C ALA A 45 -15.36 -3.53 -12.60
N ALA A 46 -14.29 -3.77 -13.36
CA ALA A 46 -12.94 -3.28 -13.03
C ALA A 46 -12.91 -1.76 -12.83
N LEU A 47 -13.49 -1.00 -13.77
CA LEU A 47 -13.54 0.46 -13.69
C LEU A 47 -14.34 0.93 -12.49
N ARG A 48 -15.55 0.39 -12.28
CA ARG A 48 -16.42 0.75 -11.15
C ARG A 48 -15.74 0.45 -9.81
N THR A 49 -15.18 -0.73 -9.64
CA THR A 49 -14.50 -1.14 -8.40
C THR A 49 -13.27 -0.27 -8.14
N THR A 50 -12.46 -0.01 -9.17
CA THR A 50 -11.30 0.89 -9.06
C THR A 50 -11.72 2.30 -8.67
N ALA A 51 -12.79 2.84 -9.25
CA ALA A 51 -13.32 4.16 -8.91
C ALA A 51 -13.83 4.21 -7.47
N VAL A 52 -14.58 3.20 -7.01
CA VAL A 52 -15.08 3.14 -5.62
C VAL A 52 -13.93 3.08 -4.62
N VAL A 53 -12.92 2.23 -4.85
CA VAL A 53 -11.70 2.16 -4.01
C VAL A 53 -10.92 3.47 -4.05
N GLY A 54 -10.84 4.09 -5.23
CA GLY A 54 -10.26 5.41 -5.44
C GLY A 54 -10.93 6.47 -4.56
N VAL A 55 -12.26 6.55 -4.58
CA VAL A 55 -13.03 7.58 -3.88
C VAL A 55 -13.11 7.33 -2.38
N LEU A 56 -13.34 6.09 -1.94
CA LEU A 56 -13.60 5.80 -0.52
C LEU A 56 -12.33 5.59 0.30
N PHE A 57 -11.21 5.22 -0.31
CA PHE A 57 -9.97 4.92 0.42
C PHE A 57 -8.77 5.77 -0.04
N VAL A 58 -8.47 5.78 -1.34
CA VAL A 58 -7.26 6.47 -1.83
C VAL A 58 -7.38 7.98 -1.72
N LEU A 59 -8.52 8.55 -2.15
CA LEU A 59 -8.72 10.00 -2.18
C LEU A 59 -8.69 10.62 -0.78
N PRO A 60 -9.38 10.11 0.26
CA PRO A 60 -9.32 10.69 1.61
C PRO A 60 -7.90 10.67 2.19
N LEU A 61 -7.17 9.56 2.01
CA LEU A 61 -5.78 9.45 2.45
C LEU A 61 -4.85 10.38 1.65
N GLY A 62 -5.01 10.46 0.33
CA GLY A 62 -4.23 11.35 -0.52
C GLY A 62 -4.47 12.83 -0.20
N VAL A 63 -5.72 13.21 0.03
CA VAL A 63 -6.09 14.57 0.47
C VAL A 63 -5.49 14.87 1.84
N LEU A 64 -5.62 13.96 2.81
CA LEU A 64 -5.01 14.12 4.12
C LEU A 64 -3.51 14.35 4.01
N THR A 65 -2.78 13.42 3.39
CA THR A 65 -1.31 13.46 3.37
C THR A 65 -0.82 14.70 2.59
N ALA A 66 -1.48 15.06 1.49
CA ALA A 66 -1.15 16.27 0.76
C ALA A 66 -1.43 17.55 1.56
N ARG A 67 -2.55 17.64 2.28
CA ARG A 67 -2.87 18.80 3.13
C ARG A 67 -1.87 18.94 4.28
N GLN A 68 -1.51 17.84 4.93
CA GLN A 68 -0.57 17.84 6.04
C GLN A 68 0.85 18.26 5.61
N VAL A 69 1.30 17.82 4.43
CA VAL A 69 2.58 18.25 3.86
C VAL A 69 2.55 19.72 3.45
N ARG A 70 1.49 20.17 2.76
CA ARG A 70 1.37 21.58 2.32
C ARG A 70 1.34 22.56 3.49
N ARG A 71 0.80 22.16 4.64
CA ARG A 71 0.77 22.96 5.87
C ARG A 71 2.06 22.90 6.68
N GLY A 72 3.08 22.15 6.22
CA GLY A 72 4.33 21.93 6.95
C GLY A 72 4.19 21.05 8.20
N ALA A 73 3.00 20.49 8.46
CA ALA A 73 2.74 19.65 9.62
C ALA A 73 3.45 18.30 9.50
N TRP A 74 3.53 17.75 8.28
CA TRP A 74 4.23 16.50 7.98
C TRP A 74 5.38 16.75 7.01
N SER A 75 6.49 16.04 7.22
CA SER A 75 7.65 16.14 6.32
C SER A 75 7.45 15.46 4.97
N THR A 76 6.56 14.47 4.91
CA THR A 76 6.35 13.61 3.74
C THR A 76 4.93 13.06 3.69
N VAL A 77 4.50 12.65 2.50
CA VAL A 77 3.22 11.96 2.30
C VAL A 77 3.14 10.57 2.97
N ASP A 78 4.28 10.00 3.35
CA ASP A 78 4.38 8.65 3.94
C ASP A 78 4.14 8.61 5.46
N ALA A 79 3.80 9.73 6.11
CA ALA A 79 3.73 9.84 7.58
C ALA A 79 4.99 9.26 8.28
N SER A 80 6.16 9.74 7.85
CA SER A 80 7.47 9.20 8.28
C SER A 80 7.68 9.28 9.80
N HIS A 81 7.18 10.33 10.46
CA HIS A 81 7.35 10.51 11.90
C HIS A 81 6.30 9.75 12.72
N PRO A 82 6.66 9.21 13.90
CA PRO A 82 5.72 8.47 14.75
C PRO A 82 4.44 9.23 15.08
N ARG A 83 4.52 10.56 15.29
CA ARG A 83 3.37 11.43 15.60
C ARG A 83 2.38 11.59 14.45
N GLU A 84 2.79 11.31 13.21
CA GLU A 84 1.98 11.44 12.00
C GLU A 84 1.09 10.19 11.78
N ARG A 85 1.53 9.03 12.27
CA ARG A 85 0.94 7.71 11.97
C ARG A 85 -0.45 7.46 12.57
N PRO A 86 -0.77 7.88 13.81
CA PRO A 86 -2.11 7.64 14.37
C PRO A 86 -3.22 8.21 13.49
N LEU A 87 -3.04 9.43 12.97
CA LEU A 87 -4.02 10.04 12.08
C LEU A 87 -4.09 9.31 10.72
N LEU A 88 -2.93 8.91 10.17
CA LEU A 88 -2.89 8.12 8.93
C LEU A 88 -3.66 6.79 9.10
N PHE A 89 -3.41 6.07 10.20
CA PHE A 89 -4.07 4.80 10.47
C PHE A 89 -5.57 4.97 10.75
N ALA A 90 -5.97 6.01 11.49
CA ALA A 90 -7.38 6.27 11.76
C ALA A 90 -8.17 6.54 10.47
N VAL A 91 -7.66 7.44 9.60
CA VAL A 91 -8.31 7.75 8.32
C VAL A 91 -8.26 6.56 7.36
N GLY A 92 -7.15 5.82 7.33
CA GLY A 92 -7.04 4.61 6.53
C GLY A 92 -8.02 3.52 6.97
N ALA A 93 -8.13 3.28 8.28
CA ALA A 93 -9.10 2.33 8.83
C ALA A 93 -10.54 2.75 8.54
N ALA A 94 -10.87 4.05 8.69
CA ALA A 94 -12.20 4.56 8.35
C ALA A 94 -12.54 4.34 6.87
N GLY A 95 -11.61 4.59 5.95
CA GLY A 95 -11.82 4.33 4.52
C GLY A 95 -11.97 2.84 4.19
N LEU A 96 -11.20 1.97 4.84
CA LEU A 96 -11.33 0.52 4.68
C LEU A 96 -12.63 -0.03 5.27
N LEU A 97 -13.09 0.50 6.40
CA LEU A 97 -14.39 0.16 6.99
C LEU A 97 -15.54 0.62 6.08
N ALA A 98 -15.44 1.80 5.49
CA ALA A 98 -16.41 2.28 4.50
C ALA A 98 -16.45 1.36 3.26
N LEU A 99 -15.29 0.94 2.75
CA LEU A 99 -15.21 -0.03 1.65
C LEU A 99 -15.79 -1.39 2.03
N ALA A 100 -15.46 -1.91 3.22
CA ALA A 100 -15.98 -3.18 3.70
C ALA A 100 -17.51 -3.13 3.80
N ALA A 101 -18.06 -2.03 4.35
CA ALA A 101 -19.50 -1.82 4.43
C ALA A 101 -20.17 -1.66 3.06
N TYR A 102 -19.49 -1.04 2.09
CA TYR A 102 -19.98 -0.92 0.72
C TYR A 102 -20.03 -2.29 0.02
N PHE A 103 -18.95 -3.06 0.04
CA PHE A 103 -18.88 -4.36 -0.63
C PHE A 103 -19.75 -5.41 0.09
N ALA A 104 -19.83 -5.39 1.41
CA ALA A 104 -20.74 -6.28 2.14
C ALA A 104 -22.21 -6.06 1.77
N ARG A 105 -22.61 -4.84 1.42
CA ARG A 105 -23.98 -4.53 0.98
C ARG A 105 -24.23 -4.81 -0.50
N THR A 106 -23.26 -4.50 -1.35
CA THR A 106 -23.45 -4.55 -2.82
C THR A 106 -23.00 -5.88 -3.44
N GLN A 107 -22.06 -6.56 -2.80
CA GLN A 107 -21.41 -7.79 -3.28
C GLN A 107 -21.08 -8.73 -2.09
N PRO A 108 -22.10 -9.15 -1.31
CA PRO A 108 -21.90 -9.99 -0.13
C PRO A 108 -21.18 -11.29 -0.50
N GLY A 109 -20.20 -11.69 0.32
CA GLY A 109 -19.41 -12.92 0.10
C GLY A 109 -18.42 -12.86 -1.06
N SER A 110 -18.28 -11.73 -1.76
CA SER A 110 -17.31 -11.61 -2.86
C SER A 110 -15.85 -11.54 -2.37
N ALA A 111 -14.92 -11.86 -3.26
CA ALA A 111 -13.47 -11.71 -3.04
C ALA A 111 -13.08 -10.25 -2.69
N LEU A 112 -13.85 -9.24 -3.13
CA LEU A 112 -13.63 -7.84 -2.78
C LEU A 112 -13.97 -7.57 -1.30
N THR A 113 -15.04 -8.16 -0.79
CA THR A 113 -15.42 -8.07 0.63
C THR A 113 -14.33 -8.71 1.50
N THR A 114 -13.98 -9.97 1.23
CA THR A 114 -12.94 -10.70 1.99
C THR A 114 -11.57 -10.02 1.85
N GLY A 115 -11.22 -9.57 0.65
CA GLY A 115 -9.98 -8.85 0.39
C GLY A 115 -9.88 -7.54 1.18
N THR A 116 -10.97 -6.77 1.25
CA THR A 116 -10.99 -5.51 2.02
C THR A 116 -10.81 -5.76 3.51
N ILE A 117 -11.47 -6.80 4.05
CA ILE A 117 -11.27 -7.23 5.45
C ILE A 117 -9.83 -7.66 5.68
N GLY A 118 -9.23 -8.39 4.73
CA GLY A 118 -7.82 -8.77 4.77
C GLY A 118 -6.88 -7.56 4.80
N VAL A 119 -7.11 -6.55 3.96
CA VAL A 119 -6.33 -5.30 3.97
C VAL A 119 -6.48 -4.57 5.31
N LEU A 120 -7.69 -4.50 5.87
CA LEU A 120 -7.94 -3.91 7.18
C LEU A 120 -7.19 -4.66 8.29
N ALA A 121 -7.23 -6.00 8.29
CA ALA A 121 -6.49 -6.82 9.24
C ALA A 121 -4.97 -6.62 9.10
N MET A 122 -4.45 -6.58 7.88
CA MET A 122 -3.03 -6.29 7.61
C MET A 122 -2.62 -4.93 8.18
N VAL A 123 -3.43 -3.88 7.94
CA VAL A 123 -3.17 -2.53 8.46
C VAL A 123 -3.23 -2.51 9.98
N ALA A 124 -4.20 -3.21 10.59
CA ALA A 124 -4.31 -3.32 12.05
C ALA A 124 -3.08 -3.99 12.66
N VAL A 125 -2.61 -5.10 12.09
CA VAL A 125 -1.36 -5.78 12.52
C VAL A 125 -0.16 -4.84 12.36
N CYS A 126 -0.03 -4.17 11.20
CA CYS A 126 1.06 -3.21 10.99
C CYS A 126 1.02 -2.08 12.01
N ALA A 127 -0.17 -1.51 12.29
CA ALA A 127 -0.35 -0.43 13.25
C ALA A 127 -0.01 -0.89 14.67
N ALA A 128 -0.41 -2.10 15.05
CA ALA A 128 -0.10 -2.69 16.34
C ALA A 128 1.42 -2.90 16.50
N VAL A 129 2.13 -3.36 15.46
CA VAL A 129 3.57 -3.65 15.53
C VAL A 129 4.46 -2.39 15.39
N THR A 130 3.93 -1.34 14.74
CA THR A 130 4.63 -0.08 14.43
C THR A 130 5.30 0.65 15.62
N PRO A 131 4.79 0.57 16.87
CA PRO A 131 5.47 1.12 18.05
C PRO A 131 6.85 0.50 18.30
N TRP A 132 7.04 -0.78 17.96
CA TRP A 132 8.31 -1.49 18.17
C TRP A 132 9.19 -1.53 16.92
N VAL A 133 8.59 -1.77 15.76
CA VAL A 133 9.29 -1.86 14.47
C VAL A 133 8.50 -1.10 13.43
N LYS A 134 9.12 -0.09 12.78
CA LYS A 134 8.47 0.71 11.74
C LYS A 134 8.20 -0.11 10.47
N VAL A 135 7.15 -0.92 10.48
CA VAL A 135 6.77 -1.81 9.37
C VAL A 135 6.55 -1.01 8.08
N SER A 136 7.03 -1.54 6.96
CA SER A 136 6.84 -0.88 5.66
C SER A 136 5.48 -1.22 5.05
N LEU A 137 4.51 -0.31 5.18
CA LEU A 137 3.19 -0.45 4.54
C LEU A 137 3.27 -0.53 3.00
N HIS A 138 4.27 0.07 2.38
CA HIS A 138 4.53 -0.05 0.94
C HIS A 138 4.75 -1.51 0.55
N VAL A 139 5.69 -2.17 1.24
CA VAL A 139 6.05 -3.55 0.95
C VAL A 139 4.94 -4.49 1.37
N ALA A 140 4.27 -4.24 2.49
CA ALA A 140 3.14 -5.05 2.94
C ALA A 140 1.97 -5.02 1.94
N ALA A 141 1.55 -3.84 1.48
CA ALA A 141 0.47 -3.70 0.51
C ALA A 141 0.82 -4.35 -0.84
N ALA A 142 2.04 -4.12 -1.34
CA ALA A 142 2.49 -4.73 -2.60
C ALA A 142 2.61 -6.26 -2.49
N ALA A 143 3.10 -6.77 -1.36
CA ALA A 143 3.21 -8.21 -1.11
C ALA A 143 1.84 -8.87 -1.03
N LEU A 144 0.90 -8.27 -0.29
CA LEU A 144 -0.49 -8.74 -0.25
C LEU A 144 -1.09 -8.79 -1.67
N ALA A 145 -0.96 -7.70 -2.42
CA ALA A 145 -1.50 -7.63 -3.78
C ALA A 145 -0.87 -8.68 -4.70
N ALA A 146 0.45 -8.84 -4.65
CA ALA A 146 1.16 -9.84 -5.44
C ALA A 146 0.69 -11.26 -5.08
N THR A 147 0.61 -11.60 -3.79
CA THR A 147 0.18 -12.92 -3.33
C THR A 147 -1.25 -13.22 -3.71
N VAL A 148 -2.19 -12.27 -3.55
CA VAL A 148 -3.59 -12.45 -3.96
C VAL A 148 -3.69 -12.68 -5.46
N LEU A 149 -3.02 -11.87 -6.27
CA LEU A 149 -3.08 -12.00 -7.73
C LEU A 149 -2.44 -13.31 -8.22
N LEU A 150 -1.30 -13.71 -7.65
CA LEU A 150 -0.67 -15.00 -7.93
C LEU A 150 -1.57 -16.17 -7.54
N GLY A 151 -2.15 -16.11 -6.34
CA GLY A 151 -3.04 -17.14 -5.83
C GLY A 151 -4.31 -17.33 -6.65
N ARG A 152 -4.77 -16.27 -7.33
CA ARG A 152 -5.90 -16.30 -8.26
C ARG A 152 -5.50 -16.55 -9.72
N GLY A 153 -4.22 -16.81 -10.00
CA GLY A 153 -3.71 -17.04 -11.36
C GLY A 153 -3.74 -15.81 -12.27
N HIS A 154 -3.86 -14.61 -11.72
CA HIS A 154 -3.94 -13.38 -12.51
C HIS A 154 -2.56 -12.99 -13.07
N VAL A 155 -2.50 -12.65 -14.36
CA VAL A 155 -1.26 -12.31 -15.10
C VAL A 155 -0.40 -11.23 -14.43
N LEU A 156 -1.03 -10.26 -13.75
CA LEU A 156 -0.32 -9.18 -13.04
C LEU A 156 0.39 -9.62 -11.76
N GLY A 157 0.13 -10.83 -11.24
CA GLY A 157 0.74 -11.32 -10.00
C GLY A 157 2.26 -11.47 -10.10
N VAL A 158 2.75 -12.07 -11.19
CA VAL A 158 4.19 -12.29 -11.44
C VAL A 158 4.98 -10.98 -11.53
N PRO A 159 4.62 -10.01 -12.41
CA PRO A 159 5.37 -8.77 -12.49
C PRO A 159 5.32 -7.98 -11.18
N LEU A 160 4.18 -7.96 -10.47
CA LEU A 160 4.10 -7.28 -9.19
C LEU A 160 5.03 -7.91 -8.13
N ALA A 161 5.03 -9.26 -8.04
CA ALA A 161 5.95 -9.98 -7.15
C ALA A 161 7.42 -9.70 -7.48
N ALA A 162 7.78 -9.70 -8.76
CA ALA A 162 9.13 -9.42 -9.23
C ALA A 162 9.62 -8.01 -8.86
N THR A 163 8.71 -7.05 -8.66
CA THR A 163 9.08 -5.68 -8.23
C THR A 163 9.29 -5.53 -6.72
N LEU A 164 8.95 -6.52 -5.89
CA LEU A 164 9.08 -6.41 -4.43
C LEU A 164 10.51 -6.15 -3.94
N PRO A 165 11.56 -6.82 -4.47
CA PRO A 165 12.95 -6.50 -4.10
C PRO A 165 13.33 -5.06 -4.46
N LEU A 166 12.87 -4.58 -5.63
CA LEU A 166 13.12 -3.22 -6.10
C LEU A 166 12.42 -2.18 -5.22
N LEU A 167 11.17 -2.44 -4.83
CA LEU A 167 10.43 -1.61 -3.87
C LEU A 167 11.14 -1.58 -2.51
N GLY A 168 11.53 -2.74 -1.98
CA GLY A 168 12.28 -2.85 -0.72
C GLY A 168 13.58 -2.04 -0.75
N TRP A 169 14.36 -2.18 -1.83
CA TRP A 169 15.56 -1.38 -2.06
C TRP A 169 15.25 0.12 -2.10
N SER A 170 14.19 0.53 -2.80
CA SER A 170 13.79 1.95 -2.87
C SER A 170 13.54 2.52 -1.47
N ARG A 171 12.81 1.80 -0.61
CA ARG A 171 12.49 2.25 0.75
C ARG A 171 13.75 2.44 1.61
N VAL A 172 14.74 1.57 1.46
CA VAL A 172 16.02 1.68 2.16
C VAL A 172 16.89 2.79 1.56
N ALA A 173 16.98 2.88 0.23
CA ALA A 173 17.77 3.90 -0.47
C ALA A 173 17.27 5.34 -0.22
N LEU A 174 15.97 5.51 0.00
CA LEU A 174 15.36 6.78 0.39
C LEU A 174 15.48 7.07 1.90
N GLY A 175 16.09 6.19 2.68
CA GLY A 175 16.23 6.32 4.13
C GLY A 175 14.89 6.23 4.87
N ARG A 176 13.87 5.61 4.28
CA ARG A 176 12.53 5.51 4.87
C ARG A 176 12.40 4.33 5.83
N HIS A 177 13.11 3.24 5.54
CA HIS A 177 13.08 2.00 6.31
C HIS A 177 14.44 1.32 6.36
N ARG A 178 14.60 0.38 7.30
CA ARG A 178 15.69 -0.61 7.37
C ARG A 178 15.26 -1.94 6.76
N TRP A 179 16.22 -2.81 6.40
CA TRP A 179 15.90 -4.11 5.79
C TRP A 179 14.99 -5.00 6.65
N ARG A 180 15.17 -5.03 7.97
CA ARG A 180 14.27 -5.77 8.88
C ARG A 180 12.81 -5.28 8.82
N GLU A 181 12.61 -3.98 8.64
CA GLU A 181 11.28 -3.36 8.56
C GLU A 181 10.61 -3.68 7.22
N VAL A 182 11.41 -3.77 6.15
CA VAL A 182 11.00 -4.22 4.82
C VAL A 182 10.63 -5.70 4.85
N ALA A 183 11.48 -6.56 5.43
CA ALA A 183 11.25 -7.99 5.54
C ALA A 183 9.99 -8.30 6.35
N LEU A 184 9.79 -7.60 7.47
CA LEU A 184 8.58 -7.76 8.27
C LEU A 184 7.31 -7.34 7.50
N GLY A 185 7.37 -6.23 6.75
CA GLY A 185 6.28 -5.82 5.87
C GLY A 185 5.97 -6.87 4.80
N LEU A 186 7.00 -7.44 4.17
CA LEU A 186 6.87 -8.52 3.18
C LEU A 186 6.17 -9.75 3.78
N VAL A 187 6.60 -10.21 4.96
CA VAL A 187 6.02 -11.38 5.64
C VAL A 187 4.56 -11.13 6.00
N ILE A 188 4.25 -9.99 6.64
CA ILE A 188 2.87 -9.65 7.02
C ILE A 188 1.98 -9.61 5.78
N GLY A 189 2.40 -8.88 4.73
CA GLY A 189 1.62 -8.74 3.50
C GLY A 189 1.40 -10.08 2.79
N ALA A 190 2.45 -10.90 2.61
CA ALA A 190 2.35 -12.19 1.96
C ALA A 190 1.47 -13.18 2.74
N CYS A 191 1.62 -13.26 4.07
CA CYS A 191 0.77 -14.12 4.90
C CYS A 191 -0.69 -13.68 4.83
N THR A 192 -0.98 -12.38 4.94
CA THR A 192 -2.35 -11.89 4.80
C THR A 192 -2.92 -12.16 3.41
N GLY A 193 -2.14 -11.94 2.35
CA GLY A 193 -2.56 -12.25 0.97
C GLY A 193 -2.87 -13.74 0.76
N ALA A 194 -2.07 -14.63 1.35
CA ALA A 194 -2.30 -16.06 1.31
C ALA A 194 -3.60 -16.46 2.05
N LEU A 195 -3.85 -15.87 3.22
CA LEU A 195 -5.10 -16.07 3.96
C LEU A 195 -6.31 -15.57 3.17
N VAL A 196 -6.24 -14.38 2.59
CA VAL A 196 -7.30 -13.83 1.74
C VAL A 196 -7.60 -14.74 0.56
N THR A 197 -6.57 -15.26 -0.11
CA THR A 197 -6.73 -16.18 -1.25
C THR A 197 -7.37 -17.50 -0.83
N ARG A 198 -6.99 -18.03 0.34
CA ARG A 198 -7.49 -19.32 0.83
C ARG A 198 -8.96 -19.26 1.29
N PHE A 199 -9.38 -18.12 1.82
CA PHE A 199 -10.69 -17.97 2.47
C PHE A 199 -11.64 -17.01 1.73
N GLY A 200 -11.30 -16.55 0.52
CA GLY A 200 -12.10 -15.59 -0.26
C GLY A 200 -12.14 -15.88 -1.75
#